data_AF-A0A7C2SUZ8-F1
#
_entry.id   AF-A0A7C2SUZ8-F1
#
_cell.length_a   1.000
_cell.length_b   1.000
_cell.length_c   1.000
_cell.angle_alpha   90.00
_cell.angle_beta   90.00
_cell.angle_gamma   90.00
#
_symmetry.space_group_name_H-M   'P 1'
#
loop_
_entity.id
_entity.type
_entity.pdbx_description
1 polymer ?
#
loop_
_entity_poly.entity_id
_entity_poly.type
_entity_poly.pdbx_seq_one_letter_code
_entity_poly.pdbx_strand_id
1 'polypeptide(L)'
;MKQRHILIRMVLPAVITLGVMVVSSNVYNLSGTLRPGGLQTVVVLVSAFLMFASIWLGPLFVNTFAFFNGASGPERLAASFVAPAAWIAKTYTYFIGIYSFGELAFLILHPLILGNIGVNLLCVGISELFCRRKMRSRGEPVPLFAAPNTLALVAGLLITFAGLW
;
A
#
# COMPACT_ATOMS: atom_id res chain seq x y z
N MET A 1 -13.52 -2.54 -20.87
CA MET A 1 -14.17 -2.73 -19.55
C MET A 1 -15.14 -1.58 -19.29
N LYS A 2 -16.34 -1.86 -18.74
CA LYS A 2 -17.30 -0.82 -18.36
C LYS A 2 -16.80 -0.11 -17.10
N GLN A 3 -16.67 1.22 -17.16
CA GLN A 3 -16.27 2.00 -16.00
C GLN A 3 -17.37 1.97 -14.93
N ARG A 4 -17.04 1.49 -13.73
CA ARG A 4 -17.93 1.63 -12.57
C ARG A 4 -17.80 3.02 -11.95
N HIS A 5 -18.74 3.36 -11.07
CA HIS A 5 -18.72 4.60 -10.29
C HIS A 5 -17.43 4.73 -9.48
N ILE A 6 -16.93 5.96 -9.30
CA ILE A 6 -15.65 6.25 -8.64
C ILE A 6 -15.58 5.66 -7.22
N LEU A 7 -16.70 5.69 -6.50
CA LEU A 7 -16.81 5.11 -5.16
C LEU A 7 -16.48 3.61 -5.14
N ILE A 8 -16.90 2.86 -6.16
CA ILE A 8 -16.67 1.42 -6.24
C ILE A 8 -15.27 1.15 -6.76
N ARG A 9 -14.87 1.80 -7.87
CA ARG A 9 -13.60 1.47 -8.53
C ARG A 9 -12.36 1.96 -7.78
N MET A 10 -12.46 3.01 -6.96
CA MET A 10 -11.30 3.68 -6.36
C MET A 10 -11.42 3.79 -4.84
N VAL A 11 -12.53 4.35 -4.32
CA VAL A 11 -12.67 4.68 -2.91
C VAL A 11 -12.83 3.43 -2.05
N LEU A 12 -13.71 2.51 -2.45
CA LEU A 12 -14.02 1.30 -1.71
C LEU A 12 -12.77 0.44 -1.40
N PRO A 13 -11.95 0.02 -2.39
CA PRO A 13 -10.79 -0.82 -2.09
C PRO A 13 -9.76 -0.09 -1.21
N ALA A 14 -9.58 1.22 -1.40
CA ALA A 14 -8.69 2.04 -0.58
C ALA A 14 -9.19 2.13 0.88
N VAL A 15 -10.50 2.37 1.08
CA VAL A 15 -11.12 2.45 2.41
C VAL A 15 -11.09 1.10 3.11
N ILE A 16 -11.32 -0.02 2.41
CA ILE A 16 -11.20 -1.35 3.00
C ILE A 16 -9.77 -1.57 3.53
N THR A 17 -8.77 -1.29 2.69
CA THR A 17 -7.36 -1.48 3.03
C THR A 17 -6.95 -0.59 4.20
N LEU A 18 -7.34 0.70 4.16
CA LEU A 18 -7.12 1.66 5.23
C LEU A 18 -7.84 1.24 6.52
N GLY A 19 -9.08 0.75 6.42
CA GLY A 19 -9.86 0.28 7.55
C GLY A 19 -9.19 -0.89 8.26
N VAL A 20 -8.70 -1.88 7.51
CA VAL A 20 -7.92 -3.00 8.06
C VAL A 20 -6.67 -2.47 8.77
N MET A 21 -5.93 -1.54 8.16
CA MET A 21 -4.75 -0.93 8.75
C MET A 21 -5.06 -0.21 10.07
N VAL A 22 -6.11 0.63 10.09
CA VAL A 22 -6.47 1.42 11.27
C VAL A 22 -6.95 0.50 12.40
N VAL A 23 -7.84 -0.44 12.11
CA VAL A 23 -8.37 -1.37 13.12
C VAL A 23 -7.24 -2.22 13.70
N SER A 24 -6.42 -2.84 12.84
CA SER A 24 -5.30 -3.67 13.29
C SER A 24 -4.25 -2.89 14.06
N SER A 25 -3.93 -1.65 13.66
CA SER A 25 -3.03 -0.75 14.40
C SER A 25 -3.53 -0.47 15.82
N ASN A 26 -4.83 -0.21 15.99
CA ASN A 26 -5.41 0.09 17.29
C ASN A 26 -5.51 -1.16 18.16
N VAL A 27 -5.88 -2.30 17.60
CA VAL A 27 -5.88 -3.59 18.31
C VAL A 27 -4.47 -3.96 18.77
N TYR A 28 -3.46 -3.74 17.93
CA TYR A 28 -2.06 -3.94 18.28
C TYR A 28 -1.66 -3.07 19.48
N ASN A 29 -1.98 -1.78 19.46
CA ASN A 29 -1.68 -0.87 20.55
C ASN A 29 -2.41 -1.25 21.85
N LEU A 30 -3.69 -1.63 21.76
CA LEU A 30 -4.50 -2.03 22.91
C LEU A 30 -4.06 -3.37 23.50
N SER A 31 -3.39 -4.23 22.72
CA SER A 31 -2.92 -5.54 23.20
C SER A 31 -1.97 -5.44 24.40
N GLY A 32 -1.29 -4.30 24.59
CA GLY A 32 -0.47 -4.03 25.78
C GLY A 32 -1.27 -3.98 27.09
N THR A 33 -2.59 -3.77 27.04
CA THR A 33 -3.47 -3.79 28.22
C THR A 33 -3.93 -5.18 28.62
N LEU A 34 -3.72 -6.18 27.76
CA LEU A 34 -4.05 -7.56 28.07
C LEU A 34 -3.03 -8.15 29.05
N ARG A 35 -3.49 -9.10 29.88
CA ARG A 35 -2.59 -9.83 30.77
C ARG A 35 -1.57 -10.63 29.94
N PRO A 36 -0.29 -10.65 30.35
CA PRO A 36 0.73 -11.48 29.71
C PRO A 36 0.30 -12.94 29.62
N GLY A 37 0.31 -13.50 28.41
CA GLY A 37 -0.10 -14.87 28.14
C GLY A 37 -0.49 -15.12 26.69
N GLY A 38 -0.96 -16.34 26.39
CA GLY A 38 -1.23 -16.78 25.02
C GLY A 38 -2.22 -15.90 24.25
N LEU A 39 -3.26 -15.38 24.91
CA LEU A 39 -4.21 -14.47 24.29
C LEU A 39 -3.55 -13.17 23.83
N GLN A 40 -2.71 -12.56 24.67
CA GLN A 40 -1.97 -11.35 24.29
C GLN A 40 -1.06 -11.63 23.10
N THR A 41 -0.32 -12.74 23.11
CA THR A 41 0.57 -13.13 22.00
C THR A 41 -0.18 -13.28 20.68
N VAL A 42 -1.33 -13.98 20.68
CA VAL A 42 -2.15 -14.15 19.48
C VAL A 42 -2.65 -12.80 18.95
N VAL A 43 -3.16 -11.95 19.84
CA VAL A 43 -3.66 -10.62 19.46
C VAL A 43 -2.54 -9.78 18.85
N VAL A 44 -1.37 -9.73 19.48
CA VAL A 44 -0.18 -9.02 18.97
C VAL A 44 0.21 -9.52 17.58
N LEU A 45 0.36 -10.84 17.40
CA LEU A 45 0.81 -11.42 16.14
C LEU A 45 -0.19 -11.19 15.00
N VAL A 46 -1.48 -11.45 15.24
CA VAL A 46 -2.52 -11.30 14.21
C VAL A 46 -2.69 -9.83 13.84
N SER A 47 -2.74 -8.93 14.83
CA SER A 47 -2.90 -7.50 14.58
C SER A 47 -1.67 -6.90 13.89
N ALA A 48 -0.46 -7.27 14.29
CA ALA A 48 0.77 -6.85 13.61
C ALA A 48 0.79 -7.34 12.16
N PHE A 49 0.49 -8.62 11.93
CA PHE A 49 0.45 -9.19 10.59
C PHE A 49 -0.56 -8.46 9.70
N LEU A 50 -1.79 -8.24 10.17
CA LEU A 50 -2.82 -7.54 9.40
C LEU A 50 -2.44 -6.07 9.13
N MET A 51 -1.84 -5.40 10.12
CA MET A 51 -1.33 -4.03 9.97
C MET A 51 -0.28 -3.96 8.87
N PHE A 52 0.78 -4.77 8.94
CA PHE A 52 1.83 -4.75 7.94
C PHE A 52 1.34 -5.28 6.58
N ALA A 53 0.51 -6.32 6.52
CA ALA A 53 -0.06 -6.79 5.27
C ALA A 53 -0.88 -5.69 4.57
N SER A 54 -1.68 -4.92 5.32
CA SER A 54 -2.47 -3.82 4.75
C SER A 54 -1.62 -2.64 4.27
N ILE A 55 -0.51 -2.32 4.95
CA ILE A 55 0.41 -1.25 4.55
C ILE A 55 1.20 -1.66 3.31
N TRP A 56 1.84 -2.83 3.35
CA TRP A 56 2.83 -3.23 2.35
C TRP A 56 2.19 -3.96 1.16
N LEU A 57 1.19 -4.82 1.39
CA LEU A 57 0.56 -5.63 0.34
C LEU A 57 -0.84 -5.13 -0.06
N GLY A 58 -1.45 -4.26 0.73
CA GLY A 58 -2.71 -3.59 0.40
C GLY A 58 -2.76 -2.99 -1.01
N PRO A 59 -1.70 -2.30 -1.48
CA PRO A 59 -1.61 -1.82 -2.86
C PRO A 59 -1.83 -2.87 -3.96
N LEU A 60 -1.41 -4.13 -3.76
CA LEU A 60 -1.67 -5.21 -4.72
C LEU A 60 -3.17 -5.44 -4.88
N PHE A 61 -3.90 -5.51 -3.77
CA PHE A 61 -5.35 -5.68 -3.76
C PHE A 61 -6.03 -4.46 -4.38
N VAL A 62 -5.67 -3.24 -3.94
CA VAL A 62 -6.31 -2.01 -4.40
C VAL A 62 -6.14 -1.82 -5.90
N ASN A 63 -4.92 -1.92 -6.42
CA ASN A 63 -4.66 -1.75 -7.85
C ASN A 63 -5.38 -2.82 -8.68
N THR A 64 -5.33 -4.10 -8.26
CA THR A 64 -6.02 -5.20 -8.95
C THR A 64 -7.53 -4.97 -9.00
N PHE A 65 -8.14 -4.61 -7.87
CA PHE A 65 -9.57 -4.35 -7.79
C PHE A 65 -9.96 -3.16 -8.67
N ALA A 66 -9.22 -2.05 -8.57
CA ALA A 66 -9.48 -0.84 -9.35
C ALA A 66 -9.31 -1.06 -10.86
N PHE A 67 -8.32 -1.87 -11.26
CA PHE A 67 -8.08 -2.27 -12.65
C PHE A 67 -9.30 -2.95 -13.27
N PHE A 68 -9.82 -4.01 -12.64
CA PHE A 68 -10.97 -4.73 -13.18
C PHE A 68 -12.28 -3.96 -13.12
N ASN A 69 -12.35 -2.90 -12.30
CA ASN A 69 -13.49 -1.97 -12.25
C ASN A 69 -13.35 -0.77 -13.21
N GLY A 70 -12.32 -0.76 -14.05
CA GLY A 70 -12.13 0.22 -15.12
C GLY A 70 -11.55 1.56 -14.68
N ALA A 71 -10.88 1.62 -13.51
CA ALA A 71 -10.12 2.81 -13.12
C ALA A 71 -8.94 3.05 -14.07
N SER A 72 -8.59 4.31 -14.31
CA SER A 72 -7.41 4.74 -15.07
C SER A 72 -6.10 4.52 -14.27
N GLY A 73 -4.95 4.50 -14.95
CA GLY A 73 -3.64 4.32 -14.30
C GLY A 73 -3.41 5.26 -13.10
N PRO A 74 -3.61 6.58 -13.25
CA PRO A 74 -3.46 7.54 -12.15
C PRO A 74 -4.43 7.28 -10.99
N GLU A 75 -5.69 6.95 -11.26
CA GLU A 75 -6.67 6.62 -10.21
C GLU A 75 -6.24 5.39 -9.41
N ARG A 76 -5.72 4.36 -10.09
CA ARG A 76 -5.25 3.15 -9.42
C ARG A 76 -4.01 3.41 -8.56
N LEU A 77 -3.07 4.19 -9.08
CA LEU A 77 -1.88 4.59 -8.35
C LEU A 77 -2.25 5.40 -7.10
N ALA A 78 -3.10 6.43 -7.26
CA ALA A 78 -3.57 7.27 -6.16
C ALA A 78 -4.31 6.45 -5.09
N ALA A 79 -5.22 5.55 -5.50
CA ALA A 79 -5.94 4.68 -4.56
C ALA A 79 -5.00 3.76 -3.78
N SER A 80 -3.97 3.22 -4.45
CA SER A 80 -3.00 2.32 -3.83
C SER A 80 -2.12 3.03 -2.80
N PHE A 81 -1.89 4.34 -2.95
CA PHE A 81 -1.14 5.15 -1.99
C PHE A 81 -1.92 5.51 -0.73
N VAL A 82 -3.25 5.34 -0.65
CA VAL A 82 -4.05 5.83 0.49
C VAL A 82 -3.59 5.25 1.84
N ALA A 83 -3.46 3.92 1.94
CA ALA A 83 -3.04 3.29 3.20
C ALA A 83 -1.57 3.60 3.53
N PRO A 84 -0.60 3.43 2.60
CA PRO A 84 0.78 3.83 2.82
C PRO A 84 0.94 5.30 3.23
N ALA A 85 0.25 6.23 2.57
CA ALA A 85 0.32 7.65 2.88
C ALA A 85 -0.26 7.97 4.26
N ALA A 86 -1.39 7.35 4.62
CA ALA A 86 -1.96 7.51 5.96
C ALA A 86 -1.02 6.98 7.05
N TRP A 87 -0.34 5.86 6.80
CA TRP A 87 0.66 5.34 7.71
C TRP A 87 1.89 6.24 7.82
N ILE A 88 2.42 6.73 6.69
CA ILE A 88 3.53 7.70 6.66
C ILE A 88 3.16 8.96 7.45
N ALA A 89 1.96 9.51 7.21
CA ALA A 89 1.47 10.68 7.93
C ALA A 89 1.39 10.42 9.44
N LYS A 90 0.85 9.26 9.86
CA LYS A 90 0.85 8.84 11.26
C LYS A 90 2.27 8.75 11.82
N THR A 91 3.20 8.15 11.09
CA THR A 91 4.61 8.04 11.51
C THR A 91 5.25 9.42 11.70
N TYR A 92 4.97 10.37 10.81
CA TYR A 92 5.45 11.75 10.91
C TYR A 92 4.98 12.44 12.19
N THR A 93 3.78 12.15 12.68
CA THR A 93 3.27 12.78 13.91
C THR A 93 4.16 12.51 15.14
N TYR A 94 4.90 11.40 15.17
CA TYR A 94 5.84 11.11 16.26
C TYR A 94 7.11 11.98 16.24
N PHE A 95 7.38 12.65 15.13
CA PHE A 95 8.58 13.46 14.91
C PHE A 95 8.31 14.97 14.97
N ILE A 96 7.04 15.37 14.95
CA ILE A 96 6.63 16.77 15.06
C ILE A 96 7.07 17.31 16.43
N GLY A 97 7.75 18.46 16.43
CA GLY A 97 8.25 19.11 17.64
C GLY A 97 9.62 18.59 18.11
N ILE A 98 10.12 17.49 17.53
CA ILE A 98 11.49 17.01 17.75
C ILE A 98 12.41 17.58 16.67
N TYR A 99 11.95 17.56 15.42
CA TYR A 99 12.71 17.98 14.24
C TYR A 99 12.16 19.26 13.64
N SER A 100 13.05 20.06 13.04
CA SER A 100 12.66 21.19 12.19
C SER A 100 11.92 20.72 10.93
N PHE A 101 11.21 21.62 10.26
CA PHE A 101 10.49 21.30 9.03
C PHE A 101 11.40 20.71 7.94
N GLY A 102 12.64 21.23 7.81
CA GLY A 102 13.61 20.69 6.86
C GLY A 102 14.02 19.26 7.18
N GLU A 103 14.27 18.94 8.46
CA GLU A 103 14.59 17.59 8.92
C GLU A 103 13.41 16.62 8.76
N LEU A 104 12.17 17.08 8.96
CA LEU A 104 10.96 16.30 8.66
C LEU A 104 10.84 15.99 7.16
N ALA A 105 11.30 16.88 6.28
CA ALA A 105 11.36 16.57 4.85
C ALA A 105 12.42 15.49 4.57
N PHE A 106 13.58 15.54 5.23
CA PHE A 106 14.62 14.50 5.11
C PHE A 106 14.17 13.11 5.59
N LEU A 107 13.21 13.04 6.52
CA LEU A 107 12.60 11.79 6.98
C LEU A 107 11.93 10.98 5.85
N ILE A 108 11.64 11.58 4.69
CA ILE A 108 11.13 10.82 3.53
C ILE A 108 12.16 9.85 2.97
N LEU A 109 13.45 10.18 3.15
CA LEU A 109 14.58 9.34 2.75
C LEU A 109 14.88 8.27 3.80
N HIS A 110 14.21 8.30 4.96
CA HIS A 110 14.37 7.27 5.97
C HIS A 110 13.96 5.91 5.36
N PRO A 111 14.77 4.83 5.52
CA PRO A 111 14.54 3.54 4.87
C PRO A 111 13.12 3.00 5.06
N LEU A 112 12.58 3.19 6.26
CA LEU A 112 11.21 2.83 6.61
C LEU A 112 10.12 3.55 5.77
N ILE A 113 10.30 4.84 5.47
CA ILE A 113 9.33 5.65 4.70
C ILE A 113 9.54 5.39 3.20
N LEU A 114 10.80 5.46 2.76
CA LEU A 114 11.19 5.26 1.38
C LEU A 114 10.86 3.83 0.90
N GLY A 115 11.12 2.83 1.74
CA GLY A 115 10.79 1.43 1.48
C GLY A 115 9.29 1.20 1.30
N ASN A 116 8.43 1.90 2.05
CA ASN A 116 6.98 1.81 1.88
C ASN A 116 6.52 2.40 0.54
N ILE A 117 7.12 3.51 0.09
CA ILE A 117 6.89 4.07 -1.25
C ILE A 117 7.34 3.07 -2.33
N GLY A 118 8.54 2.49 -2.16
CA GLY A 118 9.09 1.50 -3.08
C GLY A 118 8.19 0.27 -3.20
N VAL A 119 7.75 -0.30 -2.09
CA VAL A 119 6.90 -1.50 -2.10
C VAL A 119 5.53 -1.19 -2.67
N ASN A 120 4.95 -0.01 -2.42
CA ASN A 120 3.70 0.38 -3.07
C ASN A 120 3.84 0.41 -4.60
N LEU A 121 4.91 1.02 -5.13
CA LEU A 121 5.18 1.05 -6.57
C LEU A 121 5.42 -0.36 -7.15
N LEU A 122 6.17 -1.19 -6.43
CA LEU A 122 6.41 -2.59 -6.77
C LEU A 122 5.09 -3.37 -6.85
N CYS A 123 4.21 -3.18 -5.87
CA CYS A 123 2.89 -3.80 -5.81
C CYS A 123 2.00 -3.37 -6.98
N VAL A 124 1.95 -2.07 -7.30
CA VAL A 124 1.22 -1.56 -8.47
C VAL A 124 1.77 -2.18 -9.76
N GLY A 125 3.10 -2.25 -9.92
CA GLY A 125 3.75 -2.86 -11.08
C GLY A 125 3.44 -4.36 -11.23
N ILE A 126 3.56 -5.14 -10.15
CA ILE A 126 3.28 -6.58 -10.14
C ILE A 126 1.80 -6.85 -10.44
N SER A 127 0.89 -6.12 -9.80
CA SER A 127 -0.55 -6.32 -10.02
C SER A 127 -0.99 -5.90 -11.42
N GLU A 128 -0.40 -4.86 -12.02
CA GLU A 128 -0.61 -4.51 -13.42
C GLU A 128 -0.19 -5.64 -14.38
N LEU A 129 1.01 -6.20 -14.17
CA LEU A 129 1.49 -7.33 -14.96
C LEU A 129 0.54 -8.52 -14.85
N PHE A 130 0.09 -8.84 -13.64
CA PHE A 130 -0.87 -9.90 -13.39
C PHE A 130 -2.21 -9.64 -14.10
N CYS A 131 -2.77 -8.44 -13.96
CA CYS A 131 -4.06 -8.08 -14.55
C CYS A 131 -4.01 -8.13 -16.08
N ARG A 132 -2.96 -7.57 -16.69
CA ARG A 132 -2.77 -7.58 -18.14
C ARG A 132 -2.52 -8.98 -18.68
N ARG A 133 -1.77 -9.82 -17.97
CA ARG A 133 -1.61 -11.24 -18.32
C ARG A 133 -2.95 -11.96 -18.35
N LYS A 134 -3.82 -11.71 -17.36
CA LYS A 134 -5.17 -12.27 -17.29
C LYS A 134 -6.12 -11.74 -18.37
N MET A 135 -5.98 -10.48 -18.80
CA MET A 135 -6.72 -9.94 -19.95
C MET A 135 -6.23 -10.55 -21.26
N ARG A 136 -4.92 -10.69 -21.44
CA ARG A 136 -4.33 -11.31 -22.63
C ARG A 136 -4.76 -12.77 -22.77
N SER A 137 -4.85 -13.51 -21.65
CA SER A 137 -5.36 -14.89 -21.66
C SER A 137 -6.85 -14.98 -22.02
N ARG A 138 -7.59 -13.87 -22.01
CA ARG A 138 -8.99 -13.76 -22.47
C ARG A 138 -9.11 -13.27 -23.92
N GLY A 139 -7.99 -13.11 -24.63
CA GLY A 139 -7.97 -12.65 -26.02
C GLY A 139 -8.01 -11.12 -26.18
N GLU A 140 -7.92 -10.35 -25.10
CA GLU A 140 -7.88 -8.89 -25.20
C GLU A 140 -6.49 -8.40 -25.65
N PRO A 141 -6.39 -7.52 -26.66
CA PRO A 141 -5.11 -7.04 -27.20
C PRO A 141 -4.55 -5.93 -26.30
N VAL A 142 -4.03 -6.31 -25.13
CA VAL A 142 -3.38 -5.39 -24.19
C VAL A 142 -1.87 -5.59 -24.15
N PRO A 143 -1.06 -4.53 -24.21
CA PRO A 143 0.38 -4.65 -24.04
C PRO A 143 0.68 -5.06 -22.59
N LEU A 144 1.51 -6.09 -22.40
CA LEU A 144 1.90 -6.58 -21.08
C LEU A 144 2.79 -5.56 -20.36
N PHE A 145 3.80 -5.04 -21.07
CA PHE A 145 4.73 -4.01 -20.59
C PHE A 145 4.31 -2.65 -21.13
N ALA A 146 3.41 -1.97 -20.40
CA ALA A 146 3.11 -0.58 -20.67
C ALA A 146 4.11 0.32 -19.93
N ALA A 147 4.68 1.33 -20.61
CA ALA A 147 5.69 2.22 -20.07
C ALA A 147 5.45 2.70 -18.61
N PRO A 148 4.28 3.26 -18.23
CA PRO A 148 4.06 3.72 -16.86
C PRO A 148 4.10 2.61 -15.81
N ASN A 149 3.65 1.40 -16.16
CA ASN A 149 3.63 0.26 -15.24
C ASN A 149 5.02 -0.35 -15.08
N THR A 150 5.76 -0.45 -16.19
CA THR A 150 7.14 -0.91 -16.18
C THR A 150 8.02 0.05 -15.38
N LEU A 151 7.79 1.37 -15.51
CA LEU A 151 8.48 2.38 -14.70
C LEU A 151 8.14 2.23 -13.22
N ALA A 152 6.86 2.06 -12.85
CA ALA A 152 6.47 1.82 -11.46
C ALA A 152 7.12 0.55 -10.90
N LEU A 153 7.21 -0.53 -11.68
CA LEU A 153 7.86 -1.77 -11.28
C LEU A 153 9.37 -1.59 -11.06
N VAL A 154 10.07 -0.97 -12.01
CA VAL A 154 11.53 -0.74 -11.92
C VAL A 154 11.87 0.23 -10.80
N ALA A 155 11.14 1.36 -10.71
CA ALA A 155 11.31 2.31 -9.62
C ALA A 155 11.01 1.66 -8.27
N GLY A 156 9.93 0.88 -8.18
CA GLY A 156 9.59 0.13 -6.98
C GLY A 156 10.68 -0.85 -6.55
N LEU A 157 11.27 -1.59 -7.50
CA LEU A 157 12.40 -2.50 -7.23
C LEU A 157 13.62 -1.74 -6.71
N LEU A 158 14.03 -0.66 -7.39
CA LEU A 158 15.20 0.14 -7.02
C LEU A 158 15.02 0.80 -5.65
N ILE A 159 13.87 1.43 -5.41
CA ILE A 159 13.57 2.13 -4.16
C ILE A 159 13.43 1.14 -3.00
N THR A 160 12.76 0.00 -3.22
CA THR A 160 12.65 -1.04 -2.18
C THR A 160 14.01 -1.58 -1.81
N PHE A 161 14.87 -1.87 -2.80
CA PHE A 161 16.22 -2.34 -2.55
C PHE A 161 17.07 -1.30 -1.80
N ALA A 162 17.00 -0.03 -2.21
CA ALA A 162 17.71 1.06 -1.54
C ALA A 162 17.19 1.32 -0.12
N GLY A 163 15.90 1.14 0.14
CA GLY A 163 15.27 1.32 1.45
C GLY A 163 15.36 0.12 2.40
N LEU A 164 16.06 -0.96 2.02
CA LEU A 164 16.35 -2.12 2.87
C LEU A 164 17.70 -2.04 3.59
N TRP A 165 18.46 -0.95 3.36
CA TRP A 165 19.75 -0.63 3.99
C TRP A 165 19.69 0.71 4.71
#